data_AF-A0A7C4HUZ1-F1
#
_entry.id   AF-A0A7C4HUZ1-F1
#
_cell.length_a   1.000
_cell.length_b   1.000
_cell.length_c   1.000
_cell.angle_alpha   90.00
_cell.angle_beta   90.00
_cell.angle_gamma   90.00
#
_symmetry.space_group_name_H-M   'P 1'
#
loop_
_entity.id
_entity.type
_entity.pdbx_description
1 polymer ?
#
loop_
_entity_poly.entity_id
_entity_poly.type
_entity_poly.pdbx_seq_one_letter_code
_entity_poly.pdbx_strand_id
1 'polypeptide(L)'
;MDLWFQEKIQVLAEELRHSKSIDGYLVKLSSLVYDLEDYCYGNVERARELFEKTLKHPLIANELKALSCYRDVVEASIQRDPRIKKLREYADILARILSEIPCREEKRLSISREATFRVEEAETRKEEKAVVRSTRRTLLIKMLMATGVILLIVALAIIVLMTFM
;
A
#
# COMPACT_ATOMS: atom_id res chain seq x y z
N MET A 1 -22.67 -23.79 4.40
CA MET A 1 -21.95 -22.65 5.01
C MET A 1 -22.68 -21.40 4.54
N ASP A 2 -22.94 -20.43 5.41
CA ASP A 2 -23.81 -19.29 5.09
C ASP A 2 -23.23 -18.42 3.95
N LEU A 3 -24.11 -17.85 3.13
CA LEU A 3 -23.74 -17.08 1.93
C LEU A 3 -22.91 -15.84 2.30
N TRP A 4 -23.35 -15.14 3.35
CA TRP A 4 -22.64 -13.98 3.92
C TRP A 4 -21.20 -14.34 4.31
N PHE A 5 -21.02 -15.49 4.95
CA PHE A 5 -19.70 -15.92 5.42
C PHE A 5 -18.74 -16.24 4.26
N GLN A 6 -19.26 -16.83 3.18
CA GLN A 6 -18.47 -17.10 1.97
C GLN A 6 -18.06 -15.81 1.26
N GLU A 7 -18.99 -14.87 1.10
CA GLU A 7 -18.70 -13.55 0.53
C GLU A 7 -17.67 -12.80 1.37
N LYS A 8 -17.82 -12.82 2.70
CA LYS A 8 -16.89 -12.15 3.61
C LYS A 8 -15.47 -12.72 3.50
N ILE A 9 -15.34 -14.04 3.36
CA ILE A 9 -14.04 -14.69 3.13
C ILE A 9 -13.41 -14.22 1.82
N GLN A 10 -14.18 -14.11 0.73
CA GLN A 10 -13.64 -13.67 -0.56
C GLN A 10 -13.15 -12.22 -0.51
N VAL A 11 -13.98 -11.32 0.04
CA VAL A 11 -13.62 -9.91 0.20
C VAL A 11 -12.36 -9.78 1.05
N LEU A 12 -12.31 -10.46 2.20
CA LEU A 12 -11.16 -10.40 3.08
C LEU A 12 -9.89 -10.94 2.40
N ALA A 13 -9.98 -12.06 1.69
CA ALA A 13 -8.83 -12.63 0.98
C ALA A 13 -8.22 -11.62 -0.02
N GLU A 14 -9.07 -10.92 -0.76
CA GLU A 14 -8.64 -9.88 -1.70
C GLU A 14 -8.02 -8.68 -0.98
N GLU A 15 -8.61 -8.21 0.13
CA GLU A 15 -8.05 -7.13 0.94
C GLU A 15 -6.67 -7.49 1.54
N LEU A 16 -6.50 -8.74 1.99
CA LEU A 16 -5.24 -9.23 2.56
C LEU A 16 -4.17 -9.39 1.48
N ARG A 17 -4.53 -9.86 0.28
CA ARG A 17 -3.61 -9.99 -0.85
C ARG A 17 -2.92 -8.68 -1.21
N HIS A 18 -3.67 -7.58 -1.19
CA HIS A 18 -3.17 -6.23 -1.47
C HIS A 18 -2.45 -5.57 -0.29
N SER A 19 -2.48 -6.19 0.88
CA SER A 19 -1.76 -5.68 2.04
C SER A 19 -0.25 -5.89 1.89
N LYS A 20 0.51 -4.81 2.16
CA LYS A 20 1.97 -4.75 2.02
C LYS A 20 2.70 -4.52 3.36
N SER A 21 1.94 -4.40 4.43
CA SER A 21 2.43 -4.01 5.76
C SER A 21 1.70 -4.78 6.84
N ILE A 22 2.38 -5.09 7.95
CA ILE A 22 1.77 -5.74 9.12
C ILE A 22 0.53 -4.97 9.58
N ASP A 23 0.65 -3.63 9.71
CA ASP A 23 -0.46 -2.74 10.05
C ASP A 23 -1.70 -2.94 9.18
N GLY A 24 -1.49 -2.95 7.85
CA GLY A 24 -2.55 -3.20 6.87
C GLY A 24 -3.30 -4.51 7.11
N TYR A 25 -2.58 -5.62 7.38
CA TYR A 25 -3.24 -6.88 7.73
C TYR A 25 -4.04 -6.75 9.02
N LEU A 26 -3.45 -6.18 10.08
CA LEU A 26 -4.09 -6.10 11.40
C LEU A 26 -5.34 -5.22 11.38
N VAL A 27 -5.34 -4.14 10.60
CA VAL A 27 -6.52 -3.29 10.40
C VAL A 27 -7.65 -4.10 9.77
N LYS A 28 -7.37 -4.88 8.71
CA LYS A 28 -8.39 -5.71 8.05
C LYS A 28 -8.93 -6.82 8.95
N LEU A 29 -8.05 -7.47 9.72
CA LEU A 29 -8.45 -8.46 10.71
C LEU A 29 -9.27 -7.84 11.84
N SER A 30 -8.92 -6.63 12.29
CA SER A 30 -9.71 -5.91 13.30
C SER A 30 -11.08 -5.51 12.77
N SER A 31 -11.20 -5.10 11.50
CA SER A 31 -12.49 -4.83 10.86
C SER A 31 -13.35 -6.09 10.76
N LEU A 32 -12.75 -7.24 10.40
CA LEU A 32 -13.45 -8.53 10.40
C LEU A 32 -14.08 -8.84 11.76
N VAL A 33 -13.36 -8.60 12.86
CA VAL A 33 -13.89 -8.86 14.22
C VAL A 33 -15.18 -8.09 14.47
N TYR A 34 -15.24 -6.81 14.09
CA TYR A 34 -16.47 -6.01 14.22
C TYR A 34 -17.63 -6.61 13.41
N ASP A 35 -17.38 -7.00 12.16
CA ASP A 35 -18.41 -7.58 11.29
C ASP A 35 -18.91 -8.93 11.83
N LEU A 36 -18.02 -9.74 12.41
CA LEU A 36 -18.38 -11.02 13.01
C LEU A 36 -19.20 -10.85 14.29
N GLU A 37 -18.85 -9.89 15.15
CA GLU A 37 -19.64 -9.60 16.34
C GLU A 37 -21.03 -9.06 15.98
N ASP A 38 -21.12 -8.17 14.99
CA ASP A 38 -22.40 -7.65 14.50
C ASP A 38 -23.28 -8.77 13.93
N TYR A 39 -22.71 -9.62 13.07
CA TYR A 39 -23.39 -10.80 12.53
C TYR A 39 -23.81 -11.79 13.62
N CYS A 40 -23.07 -11.88 14.72
CA CYS A 40 -23.40 -12.71 15.87
C CYS A 40 -24.30 -12.02 16.90
N TYR A 41 -24.84 -10.83 16.60
CA TYR A 41 -25.65 -10.02 17.51
C TYR A 41 -24.97 -9.77 18.87
N GLY A 42 -23.64 -9.53 18.84
CA GLY A 42 -22.82 -9.30 20.02
C GLY A 42 -22.39 -10.56 20.79
N ASN A 43 -22.71 -11.77 20.31
CA ASN A 43 -22.21 -13.00 20.93
C ASN A 43 -20.72 -13.20 20.59
N VAL A 44 -19.85 -12.79 21.52
CA VAL A 44 -18.39 -12.80 21.37
C VAL A 44 -17.84 -14.21 21.17
N GLU A 45 -18.34 -15.21 21.90
CA GLU A 45 -17.85 -16.59 21.77
C GLU A 45 -18.14 -17.16 20.37
N ARG A 46 -19.35 -16.93 19.86
CA ARG A 46 -19.70 -17.32 18.48
C ARG A 46 -18.85 -16.56 17.46
N ALA A 47 -18.58 -15.28 17.69
CA ALA A 47 -17.71 -14.49 16.82
C ALA A 47 -16.25 -15.01 16.86
N ARG A 48 -15.75 -15.45 18.02
CA ARG A 48 -14.43 -16.09 18.18
C ARG A 48 -14.34 -17.40 17.39
N GLU A 49 -15.37 -18.24 17.46
CA GLU A 49 -15.45 -19.47 16.64
C GLU A 49 -15.43 -19.17 15.14
N LEU A 50 -16.21 -18.18 14.69
CA LEU A 50 -16.23 -17.78 13.28
C LEU A 50 -14.92 -17.13 12.84
N PHE A 51 -14.27 -16.37 13.72
CA PHE A 51 -12.96 -15.77 13.46
C PHE A 51 -11.93 -16.87 13.24
N GLU A 52 -11.83 -17.83 14.16
CA GLU A 52 -10.94 -18.99 14.01
C GLU A 52 -11.21 -19.75 12.70
N LYS A 53 -12.49 -20.03 12.40
CA LYS A 53 -12.89 -20.69 11.16
C LYS A 53 -12.51 -19.89 9.91
N THR A 54 -12.60 -18.57 9.97
CA THR A 54 -12.21 -17.67 8.88
C THR A 54 -10.71 -17.74 8.64
N LEU A 55 -9.91 -17.64 9.70
CA LEU A 55 -8.45 -17.67 9.61
C LEU A 55 -7.92 -19.04 9.13
N LYS A 56 -8.62 -20.14 9.46
CA LYS A 56 -8.32 -21.50 8.99
C LYS A 56 -8.80 -21.77 7.57
N HIS A 57 -9.61 -20.89 6.97
CA HIS A 57 -10.08 -21.08 5.61
C HIS A 57 -8.89 -21.04 4.62
N PRO A 58 -8.79 -21.95 3.64
CA PRO A 58 -7.61 -22.08 2.78
C PRO A 58 -7.17 -20.78 2.09
N LEU A 59 -8.13 -19.97 1.63
CA LEU A 59 -7.86 -18.67 1.01
C LEU A 59 -7.18 -17.69 1.98
N ILE A 60 -7.70 -17.58 3.20
CA ILE A 60 -7.19 -16.66 4.21
C ILE A 60 -5.86 -17.17 4.77
N ALA A 61 -5.80 -18.47 5.12
CA ALA A 61 -4.59 -19.10 5.62
C ALA A 61 -3.40 -18.91 4.66
N ASN A 62 -3.64 -18.95 3.34
CA ASN A 62 -2.60 -18.68 2.36
C ASN A 62 -2.09 -17.23 2.42
N GLU A 63 -2.98 -16.25 2.54
CA GLU A 63 -2.58 -14.84 2.64
C GLU A 63 -1.91 -14.53 4.00
N LEU A 64 -2.26 -15.24 5.07
CA LEU A 64 -1.66 -15.11 6.40
C LEU A 64 -0.23 -15.67 6.50
N LYS A 65 0.21 -16.50 5.55
CA LYS A 65 1.60 -17.00 5.51
C LYS A 65 2.61 -15.86 5.56
N ALA A 66 2.31 -14.73 4.93
CA ALA A 66 3.17 -13.54 4.95
C ALA A 66 3.39 -12.99 6.37
N LEU A 67 2.45 -13.21 7.30
CA LEU A 67 2.56 -12.77 8.70
C LEU A 67 3.22 -13.79 9.62
N SER A 68 3.32 -15.07 9.24
CA SER A 68 3.81 -16.14 10.11
C SER A 68 5.21 -15.86 10.67
N CYS A 69 6.10 -15.27 9.87
CA CYS A 69 7.45 -14.88 10.29
C CYS A 69 7.50 -13.63 11.20
N TYR A 70 6.40 -12.91 11.34
CA TYR A 70 6.32 -11.65 12.10
C TYR A 70 5.42 -11.78 13.34
N ARG A 71 5.20 -13.00 13.84
CA ARG A 71 4.30 -13.25 14.98
C ARG A 71 4.56 -12.32 16.17
N ASP A 72 5.80 -12.22 16.61
CA ASP A 72 6.14 -11.42 17.80
C ASP A 72 5.88 -9.91 17.55
N VAL A 73 6.06 -9.46 16.30
CA VAL A 73 5.75 -8.09 15.87
C VAL A 73 4.24 -7.86 15.81
N VAL A 74 3.48 -8.85 15.33
CA VAL A 74 2.01 -8.83 15.31
C VAL A 74 1.46 -8.71 16.72
N GLU A 75 1.89 -9.56 17.64
CA GLU A 75 1.46 -9.53 19.05
C GLU A 75 1.77 -8.17 19.69
N ALA A 76 3.01 -7.68 19.52
CA ALA A 76 3.40 -6.37 20.03
C ALA A 76 2.55 -5.23 19.43
N SER A 77 2.20 -5.33 18.14
CA SER A 77 1.40 -4.31 17.45
C SER A 77 -0.04 -4.28 17.98
N ILE A 78 -0.67 -5.45 18.17
CA ILE A 78 -2.03 -5.58 18.71
C ILE A 78 -2.15 -4.94 20.10
N GLN A 79 -1.12 -5.11 20.94
CA GLN A 79 -1.12 -4.54 22.28
C GLN A 79 -0.90 -3.02 22.29
N ARG A 80 -0.09 -2.49 21.36
CA ARG A 80 0.30 -1.07 21.36
C ARG A 80 -0.66 -0.18 20.59
N ASP A 81 -1.20 -0.64 19.48
CA ASP A 81 -1.96 0.21 18.58
C ASP A 81 -3.43 0.34 19.02
N PRO A 82 -3.93 1.57 19.29
CA PRO A 82 -5.31 1.78 19.71
C PRO A 82 -6.35 1.53 18.60
N ARG A 83 -5.96 1.59 17.32
CA ARG A 83 -6.86 1.41 16.17
C ARG A 83 -7.37 -0.02 16.04
N ILE A 84 -6.55 -0.98 16.47
CA ILE A 84 -6.85 -2.42 16.43
C ILE A 84 -7.16 -2.97 17.83
N LYS A 85 -7.60 -2.11 18.76
CA LYS A 85 -7.89 -2.50 20.15
C LYS A 85 -8.84 -3.71 20.24
N LYS A 86 -9.77 -3.82 19.30
CA LYS A 86 -10.79 -4.88 19.30
C LYS A 86 -10.19 -6.26 19.01
N LEU A 87 -9.14 -6.30 18.19
CA LEU A 87 -8.40 -7.53 17.89
C LEU A 87 -7.68 -8.12 19.11
N ARG A 88 -7.49 -7.37 20.20
CA ARG A 88 -6.88 -7.88 21.44
C ARG A 88 -7.65 -9.03 22.06
N GLU A 89 -8.98 -8.97 21.98
CA GLU A 89 -9.88 -10.02 22.47
C GLU A 89 -9.80 -11.32 21.64
N TYR A 90 -9.08 -11.29 20.51
CA TYR A 90 -8.92 -12.38 19.55
C TYR A 90 -7.44 -12.72 19.28
N ALA A 91 -6.53 -12.04 19.99
CA ALA A 91 -5.10 -12.11 19.74
C ALA A 91 -4.54 -13.52 19.98
N ASP A 92 -5.10 -14.24 20.96
CA ASP A 92 -4.75 -15.62 21.28
C ASP A 92 -5.02 -16.57 20.11
N ILE A 93 -6.16 -16.42 19.44
CA ILE A 93 -6.54 -17.22 18.27
C ILE A 93 -5.58 -16.93 17.11
N LEU A 94 -5.32 -15.65 16.85
CA LEU A 94 -4.41 -15.24 15.77
C LEU A 94 -2.98 -15.74 16.02
N ALA A 95 -2.45 -15.56 17.23
CA ALA A 95 -1.12 -16.03 17.61
C ALA A 95 -0.97 -17.55 17.48
N ARG A 96 -2.00 -18.31 17.90
CA ARG A 96 -2.05 -19.76 17.75
C ARG A 96 -1.99 -20.16 16.28
N ILE A 97 -2.84 -19.58 15.43
CA ILE A 97 -2.89 -19.91 14.00
C ILE A 97 -1.60 -19.52 13.29
N LEU A 98 -1.02 -18.35 13.59
CA LEU A 98 0.26 -17.96 13.01
C LEU A 98 1.40 -18.89 13.44
N SER A 99 1.32 -19.50 14.62
CA SER A 99 2.29 -20.50 15.09
C SER A 99 2.13 -21.88 14.43
N GLU A 100 0.92 -22.21 13.97
CA GLU A 100 0.65 -23.44 13.20
C GLU A 100 1.17 -23.32 11.75
N ILE A 101 1.29 -22.10 11.23
CA ILE A 101 1.77 -21.85 9.86
C ILE A 101 3.30 -21.82 9.85
N PRO A 102 3.97 -22.67 9.06
CA PRO A 102 5.42 -22.62 8.96
C PRO A 102 5.87 -21.29 8.36
N CYS A 103 6.80 -20.61 9.05
CA CYS A 103 7.41 -19.39 8.55
C CYS A 103 8.08 -19.64 7.19
N ARG A 104 7.58 -18.94 6.17
CA ARG A 104 8.21 -18.85 4.85
C ARG A 104 8.26 -17.37 4.48
N GLU A 105 9.48 -16.85 4.28
CA GLU A 105 9.68 -15.47 3.82
C GLU A 105 9.31 -15.33 2.33
N GLU A 106 8.02 -15.42 2.02
CA GLU A 106 7.52 -15.22 0.65
C GLU A 106 7.44 -13.73 0.28
N LYS A 107 7.21 -12.85 1.26
CA LYS A 107 6.98 -11.42 1.06
C LYS A 107 7.57 -10.62 2.23
N ARG A 108 8.52 -9.72 1.98
CA ARG A 108 8.96 -8.75 3.00
C ARG A 108 7.84 -7.75 3.26
N LEU A 109 7.31 -7.77 4.48
CA LEU A 109 6.27 -6.83 4.92
C LEU A 109 6.92 -5.61 5.56
N SER A 110 6.39 -4.42 5.29
CA SER A 110 6.77 -3.25 6.07
C SER A 110 6.08 -3.28 7.44
N ILE A 111 6.82 -2.93 8.49
CA ILE A 111 6.29 -2.95 9.87
C ILE A 111 5.31 -1.79 10.09
N SER A 112 5.45 -0.69 9.34
CA SER A 112 4.60 0.48 9.44
C SER A 112 4.41 1.11 8.06
N ARG A 113 3.20 1.63 7.80
CA ARG A 113 2.96 2.60 6.73
C ARG A 113 3.33 3.97 7.28
N GLU A 114 4.12 4.74 6.55
CA GLU A 114 4.19 6.18 6.81
C GLU A 114 2.78 6.76 6.73
N ALA A 115 2.46 7.71 7.62
CA ALA A 115 1.16 8.37 7.63
C ALA A 115 0.82 8.87 6.22
N THR A 116 -0.45 8.72 5.80
CA THR A 116 -0.92 9.03 4.44
C THR A 116 -0.49 10.43 3.98
N PHE A 117 -0.51 11.41 4.89
CA PHE A 117 -0.03 12.77 4.63
C PHE A 117 1.42 12.83 4.13
N ARG A 118 2.33 12.02 4.68
CA ARG A 118 3.73 11.98 4.25
C ARG A 118 3.91 11.33 2.88
N VAL A 119 3.06 10.35 2.54
CA VAL A 119 3.05 9.71 1.22
C VAL A 119 2.53 10.70 0.18
N GLU A 120 1.42 11.37 0.46
CA GLU A 120 0.83 12.40 -0.41
C GLU A 120 1.79 13.59 -0.60
N GLU A 121 2.46 14.05 0.45
CA GLU A 121 3.47 15.12 0.37
C GLU A 121 4.70 14.69 -0.45
N ALA A 122 5.10 13.41 -0.35
CA ALA A 122 6.21 12.88 -1.14
C ALA A 122 5.84 12.71 -2.63
N GLU A 123 4.60 12.34 -2.93
CA GLU A 123 4.08 12.23 -4.30
C GLU A 123 3.91 13.61 -4.95
N THR A 124 3.30 14.57 -4.27
CA THR A 124 3.21 15.97 -4.73
C THR A 124 4.59 16.58 -4.98
N ARG A 125 5.56 16.39 -4.08
CA ARG A 125 6.95 16.84 -4.31
C ARG A 125 7.61 16.18 -5.52
N LYS A 126 7.26 14.94 -5.88
CA LYS A 126 7.78 14.27 -7.09
C LYS A 126 7.15 14.85 -8.35
N GLU A 127 5.85 15.10 -8.33
CA GLU A 127 5.12 15.73 -9.43
C GLU A 127 5.63 17.16 -9.67
N GLU A 128 5.78 17.97 -8.63
CA GLU A 128 6.36 19.32 -8.73
C GLU A 128 7.77 19.28 -9.36
N LYS A 129 8.63 18.36 -8.92
CA LYS A 129 9.97 18.19 -9.51
C LYS A 129 9.92 17.78 -10.97
N ALA A 130 8.95 16.95 -11.37
CA ALA A 130 8.78 16.53 -12.76
C ALA A 130 8.31 17.69 -13.65
N VAL A 131 7.36 18.50 -13.15
CA VAL A 131 6.88 19.71 -13.84
C VAL A 131 8.00 20.73 -13.99
N VAL A 132 8.72 21.07 -12.91
CA VAL A 132 9.85 22.01 -12.98
C VAL A 132 10.92 21.56 -13.99
N ARG A 133 11.19 20.26 -14.06
CA ARG A 133 12.18 19.70 -15.00
C ARG A 133 11.71 19.78 -16.46
N SER A 134 10.41 19.60 -16.72
CA SER A 134 9.85 19.68 -18.08
C SER A 134 9.80 21.14 -18.57
N THR A 135 9.42 22.08 -17.69
CA THR A 135 9.41 23.52 -17.99
C THR A 135 10.82 24.03 -18.30
N ARG A 136 11.83 23.61 -17.52
CA ARG A 136 13.23 24.02 -17.74
C ARG A 136 13.79 23.50 -19.06
N ARG A 137 13.43 22.27 -19.48
CA ARG A 137 13.83 21.70 -20.77
C ARG A 137 13.23 22.45 -21.96
N THR A 138 11.93 22.77 -21.90
CA THR A 138 11.25 23.50 -22.97
C THR A 138 11.81 24.92 -23.14
N LEU A 139 12.18 25.58 -22.04
CA LEU A 139 12.78 26.91 -22.07
C LEU A 139 14.19 26.90 -22.70
N LEU A 140 15.02 25.90 -22.39
CA LEU A 140 16.34 25.71 -23.01
C LEU A 140 16.24 25.43 -24.52
N ILE A 141 15.29 24.61 -24.96
CA ILE A 141 15.07 24.32 -26.39
C ILE A 141 14.67 25.60 -27.14
N LYS A 142 13.78 26.43 -26.55
CA LYS A 142 13.40 27.73 -27.15
C LYS A 142 14.58 28.69 -27.29
N MET A 143 15.47 28.77 -26.28
CA MET A 143 16.68 29.58 -26.37
C MET A 143 17.62 29.10 -27.48
N LEU A 144 17.86 27.79 -27.58
CA LEU A 144 18.72 27.21 -28.63
C LEU A 144 18.18 27.48 -30.04
N MET A 145 16.87 27.34 -30.24
CA MET A 145 16.22 27.66 -31.52
C MET A 145 16.36 29.15 -31.87
N ALA A 146 16.15 30.05 -30.90
CA ALA A 146 16.31 31.48 -31.11
C ALA A 146 17.75 31.85 -31.51
N THR A 147 18.76 31.27 -30.85
CA THR A 147 20.17 31.51 -31.22
C THR A 147 20.52 30.97 -32.60
N GLY A 148 19.96 29.83 -33.01
CA GLY A 148 20.16 29.26 -34.34
C GLY A 148 19.58 30.15 -35.45
N VAL A 149 18.39 30.71 -35.23
CA VAL A 149 17.75 31.64 -36.18
C VAL A 149 18.58 32.92 -36.33
N ILE A 150 19.09 33.49 -35.23
CA ILE A 150 19.92 34.70 -35.27
C ILE A 150 21.21 34.43 -36.08
N LEU A 151 21.88 33.31 -35.83
CA LEU A 151 23.10 32.94 -36.58
C LEU A 151 22.83 32.76 -38.08
N LEU A 152 21.69 32.18 -38.45
CA LEU A 152 21.29 32.01 -39.86
C LEU A 152 21.10 33.37 -40.54
N ILE A 153 20.43 34.32 -39.88
CA ILE A 153 20.21 35.68 -40.41
C ILE A 153 21.54 36.39 -40.62
N VAL A 154 22.46 36.30 -39.65
CA VAL A 154 23.81 36.90 -39.76
C VAL A 154 24.58 36.28 -40.93
N ALA A 155 24.55 34.96 -41.08
CA ALA A 155 25.23 34.28 -42.19
C ALA A 155 24.67 34.70 -43.56
N LEU A 156 23.34 34.79 -43.69
CA LEU A 156 22.68 35.30 -44.91
C LEU A 156 23.07 36.74 -45.22
N ALA A 157 23.12 37.61 -44.21
CA ALA A 157 23.53 39.00 -44.38
C ALA A 157 24.98 39.10 -44.89
N ILE A 158 25.89 38.26 -44.38
CA ILE A 158 27.29 38.19 -44.84
C ILE A 158 27.35 37.72 -46.30
N ILE A 159 26.61 36.68 -46.68
CA ILE A 159 26.57 36.18 -48.06
C ILE A 159 26.09 37.26 -49.02
N VAL A 160 25.01 37.97 -48.68
CA VAL A 160 24.47 39.07 -49.49
C VAL A 160 25.51 40.19 -49.63
N LEU A 161 26.17 40.58 -48.54
CA LEU A 161 27.24 41.58 -48.57
C LEU A 161 28.40 41.17 -49.50
N MET A 162 28.80 39.90 -49.48
CA MET A 162 29.87 39.38 -50.35
C MET A 162 29.48 39.30 -51.82
N THR A 163 28.19 39.13 -52.14
CA THR A 163 27.71 39.10 -53.54
C THR A 163 27.54 40.48 -54.17
N PHE A 164 27.44 41.54 -53.36
CA PHE A 164 27.25 42.92 -53.83
C PHE A 164 28.54 43.77 -53.82
N MET A 165 29.64 43.22 -53.29
CA MET A 165 31.01 43.76 -53.43
C MET A 165 31.70 43.14 -54.65
#